data_AF-A0A087BI99-F1
#
_entry.id   AF-A0A087BI99-F1
#
_cell.length_a   1.000
_cell.length_b   1.000
_cell.length_c   1.000
_cell.angle_alpha   90.00
_cell.angle_beta   90.00
_cell.angle_gamma   90.00
#
_symmetry.space_group_name_H-M   'P 1'
#
loop_
_entity.id
_entity.type
_entity.pdbx_description
1 polymer ?
#
loop_
_entity_poly.entity_id
_entity_poly.type
_entity_poly.pdbx_seq_one_letter_code
_entity_poly.pdbx_strand_id
1 'polypeptide(L)'
;MKERMETARCMVCGCDDGLGGANGLGGANGTRRSGGRVTACGAHDARGAHDLRDDFACGYGACGGGHAGETHGCAHDDDPVAFAEFLDTLEPVGESVADDLLNRLREDRRRYGPRRADGEWMEEPMRVWLDCLDKGNSELGMKAMLPLAVGINEVLSMRDALIISVIAEQGTCDRDMLMDIVRTPHAKQVVTVVHKVLSEAFDDRDGPDRDRCRTALRMLASMARVMPERMRVQPLAVISYVMWWTGDCRAEDYALSSLSIDGDCSLAAIVLKSVRNGMHPACCGG
;
A
#
# COMPACT_ATOMS: atom_id res chain seq x y z
N MET A 1 7.86 18.11 12.06
CA MET A 1 6.46 17.66 12.30
C MET A 1 5.52 18.19 11.22
N LYS A 2 5.49 19.50 10.95
CA LYS A 2 4.71 20.12 9.86
C LYS A 2 5.08 19.59 8.45
N GLU A 3 6.38 19.45 8.16
CA GLU A 3 6.92 18.84 6.93
C GLU A 3 6.61 17.34 6.78
N ARG A 4 6.50 16.61 7.90
CA ARG A 4 6.16 15.17 7.92
C ARG A 4 4.68 14.95 7.59
N MET A 5 3.80 15.85 8.03
CA MET A 5 2.37 15.84 7.70
C MET A 5 2.07 16.37 6.29
N GLU A 6 2.88 17.27 5.74
CA GLU A 6 2.70 17.77 4.36
C GLU A 6 2.90 16.68 3.30
N THR A 7 3.74 15.67 3.58
CA THR A 7 3.90 14.51 2.69
C THR A 7 2.66 13.59 2.74
N ALA A 8 2.04 13.41 3.92
CA ALA A 8 0.75 12.73 4.06
C ALA A 8 -0.42 13.53 3.46
N ARG A 9 -0.34 14.86 3.48
CA ARG A 9 -1.32 15.78 2.87
C ARG A 9 -1.33 15.70 1.33
N CYS A 10 -0.19 15.39 0.72
CA CYS A 10 -0.10 15.16 -0.73
C CYS A 10 -0.75 13.82 -1.15
N MET A 11 -0.83 12.83 -0.25
CA MET A 11 -1.42 11.50 -0.52
C MET A 11 -2.92 11.52 -0.82
N VAL A 12 -3.69 12.46 -0.23
CA VAL A 12 -5.17 12.46 -0.31
C VAL A 12 -5.72 13.48 -1.32
N CYS A 13 -4.97 14.55 -1.61
CA CYS A 13 -5.50 15.69 -2.37
C CYS A 13 -5.05 15.76 -3.84
N GLY A 14 -4.03 15.01 -4.27
CA GLY A 14 -3.56 15.04 -5.67
C GLY A 14 -3.20 16.45 -6.16
N CYS A 15 -2.67 17.31 -5.29
CA CYS A 15 -2.23 18.65 -5.68
C CYS A 15 -0.77 18.59 -6.15
N ASP A 16 -0.58 18.64 -7.46
CA ASP A 16 0.70 19.01 -8.08
C ASP A 16 1.00 20.47 -7.79
N ASP A 17 1.78 20.75 -6.75
CA ASP A 17 2.42 22.05 -6.60
C ASP A 17 3.77 22.02 -7.33
N GLY A 18 3.72 22.37 -8.62
CA GLY A 18 4.89 22.71 -9.39
C GLY A 18 5.63 23.88 -8.74
N LEU A 19 6.81 23.61 -8.19
CA LEU A 19 7.78 24.65 -7.85
C LEU A 19 9.01 24.51 -8.75
N GLY A 20 8.94 25.22 -9.87
CA GLY A 20 10.09 25.54 -10.69
C GLY A 20 11.09 26.43 -9.93
N GLY A 21 12.37 26.07 -10.07
CA GLY A 21 13.49 26.97 -10.27
C GLY A 21 13.76 28.10 -9.27
N ALA A 22 14.79 27.92 -8.45
CA ALA A 22 15.70 29.01 -8.11
C ALA A 22 17.13 28.49 -7.88
N ASN A 23 18.01 28.75 -8.84
CA ASN A 23 19.46 28.70 -8.69
C ASN A 23 19.91 29.76 -7.67
N GLY A 24 20.82 29.40 -6.77
CA GLY A 24 21.49 30.34 -5.86
C GLY A 24 22.69 29.71 -5.17
N LEU A 25 23.87 29.88 -5.76
CA LEU A 25 25.18 29.51 -5.24
C LEU A 25 25.55 30.36 -4.00
N GLY A 26 26.17 29.75 -2.98
CA GLY A 26 26.73 30.50 -1.85
C GLY A 26 27.40 29.66 -0.74
N GLY A 27 28.64 29.24 -0.97
CA GLY A 27 29.79 29.26 -0.03
C GLY A 27 29.69 28.89 1.47
N ALA A 28 30.40 27.79 1.81
CA ALA A 28 31.50 27.67 2.79
C ALA A 28 31.24 27.41 4.31
N ASN A 29 31.72 26.21 4.72
CA ASN A 29 32.57 25.83 5.86
C ASN A 29 32.08 25.85 7.33
N GLY A 30 32.22 24.69 8.02
CA GLY A 30 32.17 24.60 9.50
C GLY A 30 32.06 23.20 10.14
N THR A 31 33.15 22.42 10.14
CA THR A 31 33.63 21.49 11.20
C THR A 31 32.71 20.54 12.03
N ARG A 32 32.96 19.22 11.81
CA ARG A 32 33.18 18.06 12.74
C ARG A 32 32.25 17.71 13.92
N ARG A 33 31.89 16.40 13.92
CA ARG A 33 31.61 15.37 14.98
C ARG A 33 30.18 14.84 14.80
N SER A 34 29.88 13.54 14.86
CA SER A 34 30.53 12.34 15.37
C SER A 34 29.97 11.14 14.61
N GLY A 35 30.84 10.20 14.23
CA GLY A 35 30.46 9.01 13.48
C GLY A 35 29.64 8.04 14.34
N GLY A 36 28.32 7.99 14.08
CA GLY A 36 27.50 6.82 14.28
C GLY A 36 27.47 6.06 12.96
N ARG A 37 28.10 4.88 12.93
CA ARG A 37 28.11 3.99 11.77
C ARG A 37 26.71 3.39 11.65
N VAL A 38 25.84 4.02 10.86
CA VAL A 38 24.59 3.39 10.41
C VAL A 38 25.00 2.20 9.57
N THR A 39 24.71 0.99 10.06
CA THR A 39 24.89 -0.24 9.30
C THR A 39 23.97 -0.18 8.11
N ALA A 40 24.55 0.00 6.92
CA ALA A 40 23.83 -0.13 5.66
C ALA A 40 23.14 -1.49 5.64
N CYS A 41 21.80 -1.49 5.60
CA CYS A 41 21.07 -2.66 5.14
C CYS A 41 21.57 -2.95 3.72
N GLY A 42 21.86 -4.23 3.45
CA GLY A 42 22.58 -4.65 2.25
C GLY A 42 21.98 -4.07 0.98
N ALA A 43 22.84 -3.59 0.09
CA ALA A 43 22.44 -3.22 -1.26
C ALA A 43 21.91 -4.48 -1.96
N HIS A 44 20.59 -4.59 -2.09
CA HIS A 44 19.96 -5.55 -3.00
C HIS A 44 20.11 -4.99 -4.43
N ASP A 45 20.70 -5.80 -5.30
CA ASP A 45 20.92 -5.44 -6.71
C ASP A 45 19.58 -5.23 -7.41
N ALA A 46 19.27 -3.98 -7.77
CA ALA A 46 18.03 -3.53 -8.40
C ALA A 46 17.84 -3.98 -9.87
N ARG A 47 18.19 -5.23 -10.22
CA ARG A 47 18.15 -5.72 -11.62
C ARG A 47 17.41 -7.05 -11.84
N GLY A 48 16.88 -7.67 -10.79
CA GLY A 48 15.98 -8.81 -10.93
C GLY A 48 14.52 -8.33 -10.87
N ALA A 49 13.66 -8.83 -11.75
CA ALA A 49 12.23 -8.77 -11.49
C ALA A 49 11.99 -9.48 -10.14
N HIS A 50 11.50 -8.76 -9.12
CA HIS A 50 11.20 -9.35 -7.82
C HIS A 50 10.12 -10.42 -7.99
N ASP A 51 10.44 -11.66 -7.61
CA ASP A 51 9.47 -12.74 -7.64
C ASP A 51 8.61 -12.68 -6.38
N LEU A 52 7.34 -12.32 -6.55
CA LEU A 52 6.32 -12.32 -5.50
C LEU A 52 6.30 -13.65 -4.73
N ARG A 53 6.67 -14.74 -5.40
CA ARG A 53 6.78 -16.07 -4.78
C ARG A 53 7.84 -16.10 -3.68
N ASP A 54 9.06 -15.67 -3.98
CA ASP A 54 10.21 -15.79 -3.07
C ASP A 54 10.03 -14.88 -1.85
N ASP A 55 9.46 -13.70 -2.06
CA ASP A 55 9.18 -12.76 -0.98
C ASP A 55 8.17 -13.34 0.02
N PHE A 56 7.06 -13.91 -0.46
CA PHE A 56 6.04 -14.44 0.45
C PHE A 56 6.34 -15.85 0.98
N ALA A 57 7.29 -16.57 0.38
CA ALA A 57 7.82 -17.85 0.86
C ALA A 57 8.84 -17.69 2.00
N CYS A 58 9.57 -16.57 2.05
CA CYS A 58 10.40 -16.23 3.20
C CYS A 58 9.49 -15.59 4.27
N GLY A 59 9.01 -16.40 5.22
CA GLY A 59 8.09 -15.93 6.28
C GLY A 59 8.52 -14.60 6.88
N TYR A 60 7.54 -13.73 7.17
CA TYR A 60 7.73 -12.38 7.73
C TYR A 60 8.67 -12.43 8.96
N GLY A 61 9.96 -12.20 8.73
CA GLY A 61 11.00 -12.60 9.68
C GLY A 61 12.33 -11.92 9.42
N ALA A 62 12.49 -10.78 10.07
CA ALA A 62 13.77 -10.18 10.47
C ALA A 62 14.75 -9.70 9.38
N CYS A 63 14.53 -8.47 8.93
CA CYS A 63 15.63 -7.56 8.62
C CYS A 63 16.00 -6.71 9.86
N GLY A 64 16.74 -7.32 10.80
CA GLY A 64 17.75 -6.65 11.64
C GLY A 64 17.33 -5.62 12.71
N GLY A 65 17.13 -6.11 13.94
CA GLY A 65 17.27 -5.33 15.18
C GLY A 65 17.58 -6.28 16.34
N GLY A 66 18.85 -6.43 16.70
CA GLY A 66 19.29 -7.40 17.71
C GLY A 66 18.82 -7.03 19.11
N HIS A 67 17.72 -7.62 19.57
CA HIS A 67 17.49 -7.91 20.97
C HIS A 67 16.72 -9.22 21.10
N ALA A 68 17.38 -10.20 21.71
CA ALA A 68 16.75 -11.43 22.18
C ALA A 68 15.77 -11.07 23.31
N GLY A 69 14.50 -10.92 22.96
CA GLY A 69 13.40 -10.72 23.89
C GLY A 69 12.18 -11.42 23.36
N GLU A 70 11.93 -12.62 23.90
CA GLU A 70 10.68 -13.41 23.84
C GLU A 70 9.82 -13.23 22.59
N THR A 71 10.11 -14.04 21.58
CA THR A 71 9.17 -14.37 20.51
C THR A 71 7.94 -15.02 21.15
N HIS A 72 6.93 -14.22 21.45
CA HIS A 72 5.59 -14.75 21.65
C HIS A 72 5.19 -15.38 20.32
N GLY A 73 5.17 -16.71 20.30
CA GLY A 73 4.80 -17.49 19.12
C GLY A 73 3.37 -17.15 18.72
N CYS A 74 3.22 -16.41 17.62
CA CYS A 74 1.97 -16.33 16.89
C CYS A 74 1.77 -17.66 16.17
N ALA A 75 1.21 -18.64 16.87
CA ALA A 75 0.76 -19.90 16.29
C ALA A 75 -0.53 -19.64 15.50
N HIS A 76 -0.38 -19.28 14.23
CA HIS A 76 -1.37 -19.56 13.21
C HIS A 76 -0.68 -20.35 12.09
N ASP A 77 -1.37 -21.37 11.57
CA ASP A 77 -0.94 -22.31 10.52
C ASP A 77 -0.64 -21.61 9.18
N ASP A 78 0.32 -20.69 9.19
CA ASP A 78 0.78 -19.93 8.04
C ASP A 78 1.97 -20.67 7.45
N ASP A 79 1.75 -21.43 6.39
CA ASP A 79 2.81 -22.03 5.58
C ASP A 79 3.14 -21.09 4.39
N PRO A 80 4.26 -20.35 4.44
CA PRO A 80 4.73 -19.51 3.33
C PRO A 80 4.87 -20.29 2.01
N VAL A 81 5.20 -21.58 2.09
CA VAL A 81 5.35 -22.46 0.94
C VAL A 81 3.98 -22.75 0.33
N ALA A 82 2.96 -23.04 1.14
CA ALA A 82 1.61 -23.27 0.66
C ALA A 82 1.02 -22.04 -0.05
N PHE A 83 1.30 -20.83 0.44
CA PHE A 83 0.85 -19.60 -0.24
C PHE A 83 1.61 -19.37 -1.56
N ALA A 84 2.92 -19.64 -1.60
CA ALA A 84 3.70 -19.59 -2.83
C ALA A 84 3.19 -20.59 -3.87
N GLU A 85 2.89 -21.83 -3.46
CA GLU A 85 2.27 -22.84 -4.31
C GLU A 85 0.88 -22.39 -4.81
N PHE A 86 0.07 -21.78 -3.94
CA PHE A 86 -1.21 -21.19 -4.33
C PHE A 86 -1.04 -20.13 -5.41
N LEU A 87 -0.08 -19.20 -5.28
CA LEU A 87 0.20 -18.19 -6.31
C LEU A 87 0.58 -18.81 -7.66
N ASP A 88 1.28 -19.94 -7.66
CA ASP A 88 1.64 -20.67 -8.89
C ASP A 88 0.43 -21.31 -9.58
N THR A 89 -0.65 -21.59 -8.84
CA THR A 89 -1.90 -22.09 -9.43
C THR A 89 -2.75 -21.00 -10.09
N LEU A 90 -2.46 -19.72 -9.83
CA LEU A 90 -3.27 -18.63 -10.34
C LEU A 90 -2.98 -18.37 -11.83
N GLU A 91 -4.05 -18.44 -12.63
CA GLU A 91 -3.97 -18.14 -14.07
C GLU A 91 -3.96 -16.62 -14.33
N PRO A 92 -3.05 -16.12 -15.19
CA PRO A 92 -3.07 -14.73 -15.61
C PRO A 92 -4.37 -14.35 -16.30
N VAL A 93 -4.85 -13.14 -16.00
CA VAL A 93 -6.02 -12.55 -16.60
C VAL A 93 -5.66 -12.04 -17.99
N GLY A 94 -6.48 -12.43 -18.98
CA GLY A 94 -6.32 -11.95 -20.35
C GLY A 94 -6.51 -10.44 -20.46
N GLU A 95 -5.70 -9.81 -21.30
CA GLU A 95 -5.70 -8.36 -21.50
C GLU A 95 -7.07 -7.79 -21.83
N SER A 96 -7.80 -8.46 -22.73
CA SER A 96 -9.15 -8.05 -23.13
C SER A 96 -10.14 -8.03 -21.96
N VAL A 97 -10.03 -8.98 -21.02
CA VAL A 97 -10.92 -9.04 -19.85
C VAL A 97 -10.68 -7.85 -18.94
N ALA A 98 -9.41 -7.51 -18.71
CA ALA A 98 -9.04 -6.35 -17.90
C ALA A 98 -9.47 -5.03 -18.56
N ASP A 99 -9.27 -4.91 -19.88
CA ASP A 99 -9.68 -3.74 -20.65
C ASP A 99 -11.21 -3.58 -20.70
N ASP A 100 -11.96 -4.66 -20.86
CA ASP A 100 -13.43 -4.62 -20.85
C ASP A 100 -13.97 -4.10 -19.50
N LEU A 101 -13.38 -4.55 -18.39
CA LEU A 101 -13.73 -4.06 -17.06
C LEU A 101 -13.37 -2.59 -16.87
N LEU A 102 -12.17 -2.18 -17.30
CA LEU A 102 -11.74 -0.79 -17.23
C LEU A 102 -12.65 0.13 -18.05
N ASN A 103 -13.00 -0.29 -19.27
CA ASN A 103 -13.89 0.44 -20.15
C ASN A 103 -15.29 0.55 -19.55
N ARG A 104 -15.80 -0.52 -18.92
CA ARG A 104 -17.09 -0.49 -18.21
C ARG A 104 -17.06 0.52 -17.07
N LEU A 105 -16.04 0.49 -16.20
CA LEU A 105 -15.91 1.47 -15.11
C LEU A 105 -15.90 2.91 -15.63
N ARG A 106 -15.10 3.17 -16.67
CA ARG A 106 -15.01 4.51 -17.28
C ARG A 106 -16.33 4.94 -17.92
N GLU A 107 -17.05 4.02 -18.56
CA GLU A 107 -18.35 4.30 -19.17
C GLU A 107 -19.40 4.63 -18.11
N ASP A 108 -19.48 3.84 -17.04
CA ASP A 108 -20.41 4.09 -15.93
C ASP A 108 -20.12 5.44 -15.26
N ARG A 109 -18.84 5.79 -15.06
CA ARG A 109 -18.43 7.10 -14.54
C ARG A 109 -18.86 8.25 -15.47
N ARG A 110 -18.74 8.09 -16.79
CA ARG A 110 -19.23 9.09 -17.76
C ARG A 110 -20.75 9.21 -17.76
N ARG A 111 -21.46 8.10 -17.60
CA ARG A 111 -22.92 8.03 -17.74
C ARG A 111 -23.66 8.47 -16.47
N TYR A 112 -23.18 8.06 -15.31
CA TYR A 112 -23.86 8.21 -14.03
C TYR A 112 -23.15 9.17 -13.05
N GLY A 113 -21.94 9.61 -13.41
CA GLY A 113 -21.07 10.43 -12.59
C GLY A 113 -20.22 9.60 -11.61
N PRO A 114 -19.02 10.09 -11.23
CA PRO A 114 -18.07 9.34 -10.40
C PRO A 114 -18.66 8.82 -9.09
N ARG A 115 -19.33 9.69 -8.30
CA ARG A 115 -19.90 9.33 -7.00
C ARG A 115 -20.78 8.07 -7.05
N ARG A 116 -21.65 7.97 -8.06
CA ARG A 116 -22.57 6.84 -8.20
C ARG A 116 -21.86 5.62 -8.77
N ALA A 117 -21.12 5.79 -9.86
CA ALA A 117 -20.42 4.70 -10.52
C ALA A 117 -19.38 4.05 -9.61
N ASP A 118 -18.56 4.84 -8.92
CA ASP A 118 -17.51 4.35 -8.03
C ASP A 118 -18.13 3.63 -6.82
N GLY A 119 -19.25 4.15 -6.29
CA GLY A 119 -20.00 3.53 -5.22
C GLY A 119 -20.63 2.19 -5.61
N GLU A 120 -21.27 2.11 -6.77
CA GLU A 120 -21.86 0.87 -7.29
C GLU A 120 -20.78 -0.15 -7.67
N TRP A 121 -19.65 0.31 -8.22
CA TRP A 121 -18.51 -0.54 -8.58
C TRP A 121 -17.90 -1.23 -7.36
N MET A 122 -17.73 -0.49 -6.25
CA MET A 122 -17.03 -0.97 -5.06
C MET A 122 -17.91 -1.64 -4.01
N GLU A 123 -19.24 -1.54 -4.09
CA GLU A 123 -20.16 -2.03 -3.06
C GLU A 123 -19.89 -3.49 -2.66
N GLU A 124 -19.92 -4.40 -3.65
CA GLU A 124 -19.70 -5.82 -3.40
C GLU A 124 -18.22 -6.19 -3.21
N PRO A 125 -17.27 -5.70 -4.04
CA PRO A 125 -15.86 -6.01 -3.85
C PRO A 125 -15.31 -5.54 -2.50
N MET A 126 -15.71 -4.36 -2.00
CA MET A 126 -15.33 -3.86 -0.68
C MET A 126 -15.88 -4.76 0.44
N ARG A 127 -17.13 -5.22 0.31
CA ARG A 127 -17.74 -6.14 1.29
C ARG A 127 -16.96 -7.45 1.38
N VAL A 128 -16.59 -8.04 0.24
CA VAL A 128 -15.81 -9.28 0.21
C VAL A 128 -14.39 -9.05 0.74
N TRP A 129 -13.74 -7.95 0.37
CA TRP A 129 -12.45 -7.56 0.90
C TRP A 129 -12.44 -7.48 2.43
N LEU A 130 -13.42 -6.80 3.03
CA LEU A 130 -13.52 -6.68 4.48
C LEU A 130 -13.81 -8.03 5.16
N ASP A 131 -14.70 -8.85 4.58
CA ASP A 131 -14.99 -10.19 5.09
C ASP A 131 -13.75 -11.10 5.10
N CYS A 132 -12.90 -10.99 4.07
CA CYS A 132 -11.60 -11.65 4.00
C CYS A 132 -10.66 -11.15 5.11
N LEU A 133 -10.53 -9.83 5.28
CA LEU A 133 -9.69 -9.25 6.32
C LEU A 133 -10.13 -9.66 7.73
N ASP A 134 -11.44 -9.67 8.00
CA ASP A 134 -11.98 -9.98 9.33
C ASP A 134 -11.87 -11.48 9.66
N LYS A 135 -11.84 -12.35 8.64
CA LYS A 135 -11.67 -13.80 8.80
C LYS A 135 -10.22 -14.27 8.71
N GLY A 136 -9.29 -13.38 8.36
CA GLY A 136 -7.91 -13.76 8.04
C GLY A 136 -7.80 -14.65 6.79
N ASN A 137 -8.79 -14.61 5.89
CA ASN A 137 -8.83 -15.42 4.67
C ASN A 137 -8.30 -14.62 3.48
N SER A 138 -7.13 -14.99 2.96
CA SER A 138 -6.52 -14.31 1.80
C SER A 138 -7.00 -14.81 0.43
N GLU A 139 -7.92 -15.78 0.38
CA GLU A 139 -8.47 -16.29 -0.89
C GLU A 139 -9.55 -15.37 -1.43
N LEU A 140 -9.13 -14.37 -2.20
CA LEU A 140 -10.05 -13.47 -2.88
C LEU A 140 -10.52 -14.09 -4.20
N GLY A 141 -11.81 -14.42 -4.31
CA GLY A 141 -12.36 -14.93 -5.56
C GLY A 141 -12.28 -13.91 -6.71
N MET A 142 -12.09 -14.39 -7.96
CA MET A 142 -11.92 -13.53 -9.15
C MET A 142 -13.02 -12.47 -9.34
N LYS A 143 -14.25 -12.77 -8.90
CA LYS A 143 -15.38 -11.82 -8.97
C LYS A 143 -15.17 -10.56 -8.11
N ALA A 144 -14.43 -10.65 -7.00
CA ALA A 144 -14.07 -9.51 -6.17
C ALA A 144 -12.67 -8.99 -6.53
N MET A 145 -11.73 -9.88 -6.85
CA MET A 145 -10.36 -9.52 -7.20
C MET A 145 -10.28 -8.60 -8.43
N LEU A 146 -10.97 -8.93 -9.52
CA LEU A 146 -10.86 -8.16 -10.76
C LEU A 146 -11.40 -6.73 -10.63
N PRO A 147 -12.62 -6.49 -10.06
CA PRO A 147 -13.09 -5.13 -9.86
C PRO A 147 -12.22 -4.32 -8.88
N LEU A 148 -11.67 -4.93 -7.84
CA LEU A 148 -10.73 -4.24 -6.94
C LEU A 148 -9.47 -3.83 -7.69
N ALA A 149 -8.83 -4.76 -8.40
CA ALA A 149 -7.60 -4.48 -9.12
C ALA A 149 -7.79 -3.40 -10.20
N VAL A 150 -8.88 -3.46 -10.98
CA VAL A 150 -9.22 -2.41 -11.96
C VAL A 150 -9.53 -1.08 -11.25
N GLY A 151 -10.31 -1.14 -10.17
CA GLY A 151 -10.76 0.04 -9.42
C GLY A 151 -9.59 0.83 -8.83
N ILE A 152 -8.66 0.17 -8.14
CA ILE A 152 -7.51 0.86 -7.51
C ILE A 152 -6.53 1.42 -8.53
N ASN A 153 -6.44 0.84 -9.73
CA ASN A 153 -5.62 1.38 -10.82
C ASN A 153 -6.25 2.62 -11.48
N GLU A 154 -7.58 2.70 -11.53
CA GLU A 154 -8.29 3.79 -12.20
C GLU A 154 -8.69 4.94 -11.27
N VAL A 155 -8.95 4.66 -9.99
CA VAL A 155 -9.54 5.62 -9.04
C VAL A 155 -8.79 5.60 -7.70
N LEU A 156 -8.08 6.68 -7.41
CA LEU A 156 -7.25 6.81 -6.20
C LEU A 156 -8.04 6.64 -4.89
N SER A 157 -9.28 7.12 -4.83
CA SER A 157 -10.11 6.94 -3.62
C SER A 157 -10.45 5.48 -3.32
N MET A 158 -10.52 4.62 -4.34
CA MET A 158 -10.69 3.17 -4.14
C MET A 158 -9.45 2.56 -3.51
N ARG A 159 -8.26 2.95 -4.00
CA ARG A 159 -6.97 2.54 -3.43
C ARG A 159 -6.84 3.00 -1.98
N ASP A 160 -7.14 4.26 -1.71
CA ASP A 160 -6.98 4.84 -0.39
C ASP A 160 -7.97 4.21 0.61
N ALA A 161 -9.19 3.87 0.18
CA ALA A 161 -10.12 3.11 1.00
C ALA A 161 -9.57 1.72 1.36
N LEU A 162 -8.91 1.01 0.43
CA LEU A 162 -8.25 -0.26 0.76
C LEU A 162 -7.11 -0.05 1.77
N ILE A 163 -6.27 0.95 1.59
CA ILE A 163 -5.18 1.26 2.53
C ILE A 163 -5.73 1.52 3.93
N ILE A 164 -6.72 2.42 4.05
CA ILE A 164 -7.35 2.75 5.34
C ILE A 164 -7.97 1.52 5.98
N SER A 165 -8.63 0.65 5.20
CA SER A 165 -9.22 -0.58 5.73
C SER A 165 -8.19 -1.55 6.35
N VAL A 166 -6.90 -1.41 6.04
CA VAL A 166 -5.82 -2.27 6.51
C VAL A 166 -5.09 -1.66 7.70
N ILE A 167 -4.79 -0.36 7.65
CA ILE A 167 -3.93 0.30 8.64
C ILE A 167 -4.70 0.95 9.80
N ALA A 168 -6.00 1.21 9.63
CA ALA A 168 -6.80 1.82 10.67
C ALA A 168 -7.02 0.86 11.84
N GLU A 169 -7.07 1.39 13.06
CA GLU A 169 -7.38 0.64 14.27
C GLU A 169 -8.77 -0.02 14.14
N GLN A 170 -8.91 -1.26 14.62
CA GLN A 170 -10.14 -2.01 14.48
C GLN A 170 -11.32 -1.26 15.12
N GLY A 171 -12.38 -1.03 14.33
CA GLY A 171 -13.57 -0.28 14.76
C GLY A 171 -13.51 1.24 14.56
N THR A 172 -12.38 1.81 14.13
CA THR A 172 -12.32 3.26 13.80
C THR A 172 -12.94 3.61 12.45
N CYS A 173 -12.87 2.69 11.47
CA CYS A 173 -13.46 2.85 10.15
C CYS A 173 -14.35 1.65 9.83
N ASP A 174 -15.65 1.88 9.78
CA ASP A 174 -16.61 0.88 9.29
C ASP A 174 -16.71 0.91 7.76
N ARG A 175 -17.47 -0.04 7.19
CA ARG A 175 -17.69 -0.14 5.75
C ARG A 175 -18.32 1.14 5.19
N ASP A 176 -19.24 1.77 5.91
CA ASP A 176 -19.96 2.93 5.40
C ASP A 176 -19.01 4.13 5.28
N MET A 177 -18.12 4.34 6.25
CA MET A 177 -17.05 5.34 6.17
C MET A 177 -16.09 5.06 5.00
N LEU A 178 -15.69 3.80 4.78
CA LEU A 178 -14.86 3.42 3.64
C LEU A 178 -15.57 3.68 2.30
N MET A 179 -16.87 3.42 2.22
CA MET A 179 -17.66 3.72 1.03
C MET A 179 -17.85 5.23 0.82
N ASP A 180 -17.87 6.03 1.88
CA ASP A 180 -17.87 7.50 1.78
C ASP A 180 -16.53 8.05 1.25
N ILE A 181 -15.39 7.41 1.59
CA ILE A 181 -14.09 7.70 0.95
C ILE A 181 -14.19 7.46 -0.56
N VAL A 182 -14.74 6.32 -0.98
CA VAL A 182 -14.89 5.97 -2.40
C VAL A 182 -15.79 6.98 -3.12
N ARG A 183 -16.97 7.24 -2.56
CA ARG A 183 -18.05 8.02 -3.20
C ARG A 183 -17.81 9.52 -3.18
N THR A 184 -17.17 10.02 -2.12
CA THR A 184 -17.07 11.45 -1.82
C THR A 184 -15.71 11.85 -1.23
N PRO A 185 -14.59 11.54 -1.90
CA PRO A 185 -13.24 11.71 -1.33
C PRO A 185 -12.90 13.17 -0.97
N HIS A 186 -13.54 14.15 -1.61
CA HIS A 186 -13.30 15.57 -1.37
C HIS A 186 -14.32 16.23 -0.43
N ALA A 187 -15.28 15.47 0.11
CA ALA A 187 -16.17 15.99 1.12
C ALA A 187 -15.36 16.36 2.38
N LYS A 188 -15.60 17.57 2.92
CA LYS A 188 -14.82 18.09 4.06
C LYS A 188 -14.80 17.12 5.24
N GLN A 189 -15.92 16.46 5.50
CA GLN A 189 -16.06 15.46 6.56
C GLN A 189 -15.15 14.25 6.30
N VAL A 190 -15.17 13.71 5.08
CA VAL A 190 -14.34 12.56 4.67
C VAL A 190 -12.85 12.90 4.80
N VAL A 191 -12.41 14.06 4.27
CA VAL A 191 -11.03 14.51 4.39
C VAL A 191 -10.59 14.66 5.85
N THR A 192 -11.46 15.20 6.70
CA THR A 192 -11.17 15.38 8.13
C THR A 192 -10.99 14.04 8.84
N VAL A 193 -11.87 13.08 8.57
CA VAL A 193 -11.79 11.75 9.18
C VAL A 193 -10.55 11.00 8.69
N VAL A 194 -10.31 10.95 7.37
CA VAL A 194 -9.12 10.27 6.80
C VAL A 194 -7.83 10.86 7.39
N HIS A 195 -7.74 12.19 7.47
CA HIS A 195 -6.58 12.84 8.08
C HIS A 195 -6.40 12.45 9.55
N LYS A 196 -7.49 12.39 10.31
CA LYS A 196 -7.46 11.99 11.72
C LYS A 196 -6.96 10.54 11.85
N VAL A 197 -7.55 9.61 11.10
CA VAL A 197 -7.19 8.18 11.11
C VAL A 197 -5.72 7.99 10.76
N LEU A 198 -5.23 8.63 9.70
CA LEU A 198 -3.82 8.52 9.30
C LEU A 198 -2.87 9.13 10.34
N SER A 199 -3.24 10.25 10.97
CA SER A 199 -2.42 10.88 11.99
C SER A 199 -2.32 10.00 13.24
N GLU A 200 -3.46 9.47 13.69
CA GLU A 200 -3.53 8.57 14.85
C GLU A 200 -2.76 7.28 14.59
N ALA A 201 -2.96 6.64 13.43
CA ALA A 201 -2.24 5.43 13.04
C ALA A 201 -0.72 5.63 12.85
N PHE A 202 -0.28 6.86 12.55
CA PHE A 202 1.14 7.18 12.39
C PHE A 202 1.84 7.37 13.74
N ASP A 203 1.14 7.96 14.71
CA ASP A 203 1.65 8.22 16.06
C ASP A 203 1.44 7.03 17.01
N ASP A 204 0.68 6.02 16.59
CA ASP A 204 0.47 4.77 17.32
C ASP A 204 1.78 3.94 17.39
N ARG A 205 2.13 3.55 18.62
CA ARG A 205 3.31 2.73 18.92
C ARG A 205 3.06 1.25 18.75
N ASP A 206 1.81 0.80 18.87
CA ASP A 206 1.46 -0.61 18.69
C ASP A 206 1.36 -0.93 17.18
N GLY A 207 0.91 0.05 16.39
CA GLY A 207 0.84 -0.04 14.95
C GLY A 207 -0.35 -0.88 14.49
N PRO A 208 -0.52 -1.07 13.17
CA PRO A 208 -1.67 -1.79 12.64
C PRO A 208 -1.58 -3.28 12.97
N ASP A 209 -2.76 -3.90 13.06
CA ASP A 209 -2.94 -5.34 13.20
C ASP A 209 -2.12 -6.09 12.14
N ARG A 210 -1.15 -6.88 12.62
CA ARG A 210 -0.19 -7.60 11.77
C ARG A 210 -0.84 -8.75 11.00
N ASP A 211 -1.86 -9.40 11.55
CA ASP A 211 -2.59 -10.48 10.89
C ASP A 211 -3.49 -9.92 9.78
N ARG A 212 -4.13 -8.79 10.06
CA ARG A 212 -4.88 -8.03 9.06
C ARG A 212 -3.99 -7.54 7.92
N CYS A 213 -2.83 -6.97 8.24
CA CYS A 213 -1.83 -6.57 7.25
C CYS A 213 -1.38 -7.75 6.40
N ARG A 214 -1.05 -8.90 7.01
CA ARG A 214 -0.64 -10.12 6.30
C ARG A 214 -1.71 -10.61 5.33
N THR A 215 -2.97 -10.64 5.76
CA THR A 215 -4.11 -11.03 4.93
C THR A 215 -4.26 -10.10 3.73
N ALA A 216 -4.16 -8.78 3.94
CA ALA A 216 -4.21 -7.79 2.87
C ALA A 216 -3.06 -7.96 1.86
N LEU A 217 -1.83 -8.15 2.36
CA LEU A 217 -0.63 -8.33 1.53
C LEU A 217 -0.75 -9.55 0.61
N ARG A 218 -1.29 -10.67 1.12
CA ARG A 218 -1.55 -11.87 0.31
C ARG A 218 -2.62 -11.66 -0.77
N MET A 219 -3.71 -10.97 -0.44
CA MET A 219 -4.73 -10.63 -1.43
C MET A 219 -4.17 -9.72 -2.53
N LEU A 220 -3.37 -8.72 -2.16
CA LEU A 220 -2.73 -7.80 -3.11
C LEU A 220 -1.66 -8.51 -3.96
N ALA A 221 -0.89 -9.44 -3.39
CA ALA A 221 0.06 -10.26 -4.13
C ALA A 221 -0.66 -11.13 -5.17
N SER A 222 -1.80 -11.70 -4.80
CA SER A 222 -2.66 -12.45 -5.73
C SER A 222 -3.15 -11.55 -6.88
N MET A 223 -3.59 -10.32 -6.58
CA MET A 223 -3.95 -9.33 -7.61
C MET A 223 -2.76 -9.03 -8.54
N ALA A 224 -1.58 -8.73 -7.99
CA ALA A 224 -0.39 -8.42 -8.77
C ALA A 224 0.06 -9.61 -9.63
N ARG A 225 -0.11 -10.84 -9.16
CA ARG A 225 0.27 -12.07 -9.86
C ARG A 225 -0.57 -12.32 -11.11
N VAL A 226 -1.88 -12.06 -11.04
CA VAL A 226 -2.81 -12.41 -12.13
C VAL A 226 -3.05 -11.28 -13.10
N MET A 227 -2.93 -10.02 -12.68
CA MET A 227 -3.27 -8.89 -13.54
C MET A 227 -2.22 -8.66 -14.64
N PRO A 228 -2.62 -8.08 -15.78
CA PRO A 228 -1.68 -7.56 -16.77
C PRO A 228 -0.68 -6.59 -16.17
N GLU A 229 0.53 -6.55 -16.74
CA GLU A 229 1.66 -5.78 -16.19
C GLU A 229 1.31 -4.33 -15.87
N ARG A 230 0.65 -3.61 -16.80
CA ARG A 230 0.25 -2.20 -16.60
C ARG A 230 -0.70 -1.97 -15.41
N MET A 231 -1.40 -3.01 -14.96
CA MET A 231 -2.34 -2.95 -13.85
C MET A 231 -1.77 -3.52 -12.54
N ARG A 232 -0.48 -3.88 -12.52
CA ARG A 232 0.21 -4.30 -11.29
C ARG A 232 0.73 -3.11 -10.47
N VAL A 233 0.81 -1.93 -11.08
CA VAL A 233 1.35 -0.69 -10.49
C VAL A 233 0.77 -0.43 -9.09
N GLN A 234 -0.55 -0.30 -8.99
CA GLN A 234 -1.20 0.06 -7.73
C GLN A 234 -1.19 -1.07 -6.69
N PRO A 235 -1.46 -2.35 -7.03
CA PRO A 235 -1.24 -3.46 -6.09
C PRO A 235 0.16 -3.47 -5.46
N LEU A 236 1.22 -3.31 -6.27
CA LEU A 236 2.60 -3.27 -5.79
C LEU A 236 2.86 -2.03 -4.92
N ALA A 237 2.31 -0.87 -5.28
CA ALA A 237 2.45 0.34 -4.48
C ALA A 237 1.74 0.22 -3.12
N VAL A 238 0.57 -0.42 -3.06
CA VAL A 238 -0.15 -0.66 -1.80
C VAL A 238 0.61 -1.69 -0.94
N ILE A 239 1.16 -2.75 -1.54
CA ILE A 239 2.05 -3.69 -0.82
C ILE A 239 3.21 -2.95 -0.18
N SER A 240 3.92 -2.14 -0.98
CA SER A 240 5.04 -1.31 -0.51
C SER A 240 4.64 -0.41 0.66
N TYR A 241 3.50 0.26 0.56
CA TYR A 241 3.00 1.16 1.60
C TYR A 241 2.67 0.42 2.91
N VAL A 242 1.98 -0.72 2.84
CA VAL A 242 1.66 -1.53 4.02
C VAL A 242 2.93 -2.10 4.66
N MET A 243 3.87 -2.59 3.85
CA MET A 243 5.18 -3.08 4.32
C MET A 243 6.00 -1.97 5.00
N TRP A 244 5.99 -0.76 4.44
CA TRP A 244 6.62 0.39 5.07
C TRP A 244 5.98 0.71 6.44
N TRP A 245 4.65 0.57 6.53
CA TRP A 245 3.92 0.81 7.78
C TRP A 245 4.20 -0.23 8.87
N THR A 246 4.56 -1.45 8.48
CA THR A 246 4.91 -2.55 9.40
C THR A 246 6.41 -2.66 9.68
N GLY A 247 7.24 -1.81 9.06
CA GLY A 247 8.69 -1.82 9.24
C GLY A 247 9.42 -2.89 8.42
N ASP A 248 8.79 -3.43 7.38
CA ASP A 248 9.37 -4.46 6.53
C ASP A 248 10.37 -3.85 5.51
N CYS A 249 11.58 -4.39 5.48
CA CYS A 249 12.68 -3.93 4.62
C CYS A 249 12.35 -4.00 3.12
N ARG A 250 11.47 -4.92 2.71
CA ARG A 250 11.09 -5.11 1.31
C ARG A 250 10.21 -4.00 0.76
N ALA A 251 9.75 -3.07 1.61
CA ALA A 251 8.95 -1.93 1.17
C ALA A 251 9.61 -1.16 0.00
N GLU A 252 10.93 -0.99 0.03
CA GLU A 252 11.68 -0.31 -1.04
C GLU A 252 11.62 -1.10 -2.36
N ASP A 253 11.77 -2.42 -2.32
CA ASP A 253 11.76 -3.29 -3.50
C ASP A 253 10.41 -3.26 -4.23
N TYR A 254 9.30 -3.27 -3.49
CA TYR A 254 7.96 -3.14 -4.06
C TYR A 254 7.68 -1.73 -4.61
N ALA A 255 8.23 -0.68 -3.99
CA ALA A 255 8.14 0.67 -4.54
C ALA A 255 8.88 0.77 -5.88
N LEU A 256 10.11 0.24 -5.94
CA LEU A 256 10.90 0.21 -7.17
C LEU A 256 10.23 -0.63 -8.26
N SER A 257 9.64 -1.77 -7.90
CA SER A 257 8.90 -2.62 -8.83
C SER A 257 7.69 -1.89 -9.43
N SER A 258 6.91 -1.18 -8.60
CA SER A 258 5.80 -0.34 -9.09
C SER A 258 6.28 0.77 -10.02
N LEU A 259 7.35 1.49 -9.64
CA LEU A 259 7.94 2.57 -10.43
C LEU A 259 8.59 2.11 -11.75
N SER A 260 9.03 0.85 -11.81
CA SER A 260 9.59 0.27 -13.04
C SER A 260 8.53 0.08 -14.13
N ILE A 261 7.27 -0.09 -13.73
CA ILE A 261 6.11 -0.21 -14.63
C ILE A 261 5.56 1.17 -14.96
N ASP A 262 5.40 2.03 -13.94
CA ASP A 262 4.91 3.40 -14.07
C ASP A 262 5.69 4.35 -13.15
N GLY A 263 6.58 5.14 -13.74
CA GLY A 263 7.42 6.10 -13.03
C GLY A 263 6.65 7.25 -12.37
N ASP A 264 5.37 7.45 -12.73
CA ASP A 264 4.51 8.48 -12.18
C ASP A 264 3.63 7.95 -11.02
N CYS A 265 3.85 6.71 -10.56
CA CYS A 265 3.15 6.17 -9.40
C CYS A 265 3.49 6.92 -8.10
N SER A 266 2.63 7.89 -7.75
CA SER A 266 2.83 8.79 -6.61
C SER A 266 3.01 8.05 -5.27
N LEU A 267 2.23 7.00 -5.02
CA LEU A 267 2.31 6.24 -3.77
C LEU A 267 3.66 5.54 -3.62
N ALA A 268 4.15 4.89 -4.69
CA ALA A 268 5.45 4.23 -4.68
C ALA A 268 6.59 5.24 -4.52
N ALA A 269 6.52 6.38 -5.20
CA ALA A 269 7.50 7.47 -5.04
C ALA A 269 7.55 8.01 -3.61
N ILE A 270 6.39 8.14 -2.95
CA ILE A 270 6.29 8.56 -1.55
C ILE A 270 6.95 7.54 -0.62
N VAL A 271 6.64 6.24 -0.76
CA VAL A 271 7.24 5.20 0.08
C VAL A 271 8.76 5.16 -0.11
N LEU A 272 9.23 5.18 -1.36
CA LEU A 272 10.66 5.20 -1.67
C LEU A 272 11.38 6.39 -1.04
N LYS A 273 10.77 7.59 -1.12
CA LYS A 273 11.30 8.79 -0.47
C LYS A 273 11.29 8.66 1.05
N SER A 274 10.25 8.07 1.64
CA SER A 274 10.16 7.87 3.08
C SER A 274 11.26 6.93 3.60
N VAL A 275 11.43 5.76 2.97
CA VAL A 275 12.46 4.79 3.33
C VAL A 275 13.86 5.41 3.24
N ARG A 276 14.19 6.07 2.12
CA ARG A 276 15.50 6.69 1.92
C ARG A 276 15.84 7.81 2.90
N ASN A 277 14.81 8.45 3.46
CA ASN A 277 14.98 9.50 4.47
C ASN A 277 14.86 8.96 5.91
N GLY A 278 14.73 7.65 6.11
CA GLY A 278 14.54 7.03 7.42
C GLY A 278 13.25 7.49 8.13
N MET A 279 12.21 7.82 7.36
CA MET A 279 10.90 8.20 7.89
C MET A 279 10.04 6.95 8.02
N HIS A 280 9.61 6.64 9.25
CA HIS A 280 8.76 5.50 9.56
C HIS A 280 7.68 5.88 10.60
N PRO A 281 6.56 5.15 10.66
CA PRO A 281 5.58 5.31 11.73
C PRO A 281 6.18 5.05 13.12
N ALA A 282 5.54 5.57 14.17
CA ALA A 282 6.04 5.47 15.54
C ALA A 282 6.26 4.03 16.03
N CYS A 283 5.46 3.08 15.55
CA CYS A 283 5.60 1.65 15.84
C CYS A 283 6.92 1.02 15.36
N CYS A 284 7.64 1.68 14.45
CA CYS A 284 8.94 1.22 13.95
C CYS A 284 10.12 1.82 14.74
N GLY A 285 9.88 2.76 15.66
CA GLY A 285 10.92 3.47 16.41
C GLY A 285 11.05 2.98 17.85
N GLY A 286 12.13 2.23 18.13
CA GLY A 286 12.66 1.98 19.47
C GLY A 286 13.69 3.01 19.90
#